data_AF-A0A4P9YYR6-F1
#
_entry.id   AF-A0A4P9YYR6-F1
#
_cell.length_a   1.000
_cell.length_b   1.000
_cell.length_c   1.000
_cell.angle_alpha   90.00
_cell.angle_beta   90.00
_cell.angle_gamma   90.00
#
_symmetry.space_group_name_H-M   'P 1'
#
loop_
_entity.id
_entity.type
_entity.pdbx_description
1 polymer ?
#
loop_
_entity_poly.entity_id
_entity_poly.type
_entity_poly.pdbx_seq_one_letter_code
_entity_poly.pdbx_strand_id
1 'polypeptide(L)'
;MNDKCPICRSERYMNTTMRLLVGPCFHTMCDSCIDRLFAQGPAPCPVCHQILRKMAFAEPTFEDLGVEKEVRTRKRLAETFNKRPEDFATLREYNDYLEDVEELSKEAVQQ
;
A
#
# COMPACT_ATOMS: atom_id res chain seq x y z
N MET A 1 11.34 7.30 7.55
CA MET A 1 11.54 6.15 8.46
C MET A 1 10.82 6.43 9.77
N ASN A 2 9.70 5.77 10.02
CA ASN A 2 8.99 5.89 11.30
C ASN A 2 8.63 4.48 11.78
N ASP A 3 9.64 3.77 12.28
CA ASP A 3 9.54 2.38 12.79
C ASP A 3 8.87 2.29 14.16
N LYS A 4 7.87 3.15 14.39
CA LYS A 4 7.16 3.29 15.66
C LYS A 4 5.69 2.96 15.44
N CYS A 5 5.15 2.10 16.29
CA CYS A 5 3.72 1.84 16.28
C CYS A 5 2.96 3.10 16.75
N PRO A 6 1.93 3.58 16.04
CA PRO A 6 1.19 4.80 16.42
C PRO A 6 0.39 4.63 17.73
N ILE A 7 0.18 3.39 18.19
CA ILE A 7 -0.65 3.07 19.36
C ILE A 7 0.20 2.92 20.62
N CYS A 8 1.17 2.02 20.63
CA CYS A 8 2.01 1.77 21.80
C CYS A 8 3.31 2.59 21.82
N ARG A 9 3.64 3.28 20.73
CA ARG A 9 4.88 4.06 20.54
C ARG A 9 6.17 3.25 20.70
N SER A 10 6.07 1.92 20.79
CA SER A 10 7.22 1.03 20.81
C SER A 10 7.96 1.11 19.48
N GLU A 11 9.29 1.07 19.55
CA GLU A 11 10.19 1.14 18.40
C GLU A 11 10.80 -0.23 18.16
N ARG A 12 11.04 -0.58 16.88
CA ARG A 12 11.74 -1.84 16.53
C ARG A 12 13.10 -1.99 17.22
N TYR A 13 13.81 -0.90 17.49
CA TYR A 13 15.10 -0.94 18.19
C TYR A 13 15.00 -1.48 19.63
N MET A 14 13.89 -1.23 20.32
CA MET A 14 13.69 -1.69 21.70
C MET A 14 13.23 -3.15 21.77
N ASN A 15 12.70 -3.68 20.67
CA ASN A 15 12.24 -5.06 20.57
C ASN A 15 12.47 -5.60 19.16
N THR A 16 13.57 -6.34 18.98
CA THR A 16 13.99 -6.87 17.68
C THR A 16 13.06 -7.95 17.12
N THR A 17 12.16 -8.53 17.92
CA THR A 17 11.15 -9.50 17.44
C THR A 17 9.83 -8.83 17.02
N MET A 18 9.69 -7.52 17.25
CA MET A 18 8.48 -6.77 16.95
C MET A 18 8.29 -6.60 15.44
N ARG A 19 7.21 -7.16 14.90
CA ARG A 19 6.83 -7.02 13.49
C ARG A 19 5.88 -5.84 13.32
N LEU A 20 6.26 -4.90 12.47
CA LEU A 20 5.35 -3.86 11.97
C LEU A 20 4.70 -4.36 10.68
N LEU A 21 3.37 -4.44 10.70
CA LEU A 21 2.55 -4.83 9.56
C LEU A 21 1.90 -3.58 8.96
N VAL A 22 1.64 -3.62 7.67
CA VAL A 22 0.97 -2.56 6.89
C VAL A 22 -0.43 -3.01 6.51
N GLY A 23 -1.41 -2.12 6.73
CA GLY A 23 -2.79 -2.34 6.28
C GLY A 23 -3.01 -1.82 4.85
N PRO A 24 -4.18 -2.08 4.23
CA PRO A 24 -4.45 -1.61 2.88
C PRO A 24 -4.59 -0.10 2.75
N CYS A 25 -4.72 0.62 3.88
CA CYS A 25 -4.67 2.08 3.96
C CYS A 25 -3.22 2.62 4.07
N PHE A 26 -2.21 1.77 3.93
CA PHE A 26 -0.77 2.11 4.02
C PHE A 26 -0.30 2.68 5.37
N HIS A 27 -1.06 2.44 6.44
CA HIS A 27 -0.62 2.73 7.81
C HIS A 27 -0.03 1.49 8.47
N THR A 28 1.07 1.67 9.21
CA THR A 28 1.79 0.61 9.90
C THR A 28 1.43 0.53 11.38
N MET A 29 1.34 -0.69 11.91
CA MET A 29 1.10 -0.98 13.33
C MET A 29 1.81 -2.28 13.71
N CYS A 30 2.10 -2.46 15.00
CA CYS A 30 2.66 -3.74 15.46
C CYS A 30 1.61 -4.84 15.57
N ASP A 31 2.05 -6.09 15.44
CA ASP A 31 1.16 -7.26 15.50
C ASP A 31 0.26 -7.29 16.75
N SER A 32 0.82 -6.96 17.92
CA SER A 32 0.14 -6.97 19.21
C SER A 32 -0.93 -5.88 19.31
N CYS A 33 -0.68 -4.70 18.72
CA CYS A 33 -1.71 -3.66 18.64
C CYS A 33 -2.80 -4.03 17.65
N ILE A 34 -2.46 -4.65 16.52
CA ILE A 34 -3.43 -5.14 15.55
C ILE A 34 -4.30 -6.24 16.20
N ASP A 35 -3.69 -7.21 16.86
CA ASP A 35 -4.40 -8.32 17.50
C ASP A 35 -5.39 -7.83 18.53
N ARG A 36 -5.01 -6.83 19.33
CA ARG A 36 -5.89 -6.22 20.33
C ARG A 36 -7.00 -5.36 19.71
N LEU A 37 -6.68 -4.50 18.75
CA LEU A 37 -7.65 -3.56 18.15
C LEU A 37 -8.72 -4.28 17.31
N PHE A 38 -8.33 -5.34 16.61
CA PHE A 38 -9.21 -6.07 15.69
C PHE A 38 -9.71 -7.39 16.28
N ALA A 39 -9.54 -7.61 17.59
CA ALA A 39 -9.97 -8.84 18.29
C ALA A 39 -11.48 -9.10 18.17
N GLN A 40 -12.28 -8.03 18.21
CA GLN A 40 -13.75 -8.10 18.16
C GLN A 40 -14.32 -8.05 16.73
N GLY A 41 -13.47 -8.04 15.71
CA GLY A 41 -13.86 -7.98 14.31
C GLY A 41 -13.32 -6.74 13.59
N PRO A 42 -13.97 -6.33 12.48
CA PRO A 42 -13.56 -5.17 11.71
C PRO A 42 -13.61 -3.89 12.56
N ALA A 43 -12.53 -3.11 12.55
CA ALA A 43 -12.39 -1.90 13.35
C ALA A 43 -11.80 -0.75 12.49
N PRO A 44 -12.00 0.52 12.87
CA PRO A 44 -11.39 1.65 12.18
C PRO A 44 -9.87 1.69 12.38
N CYS A 45 -9.13 2.01 11.33
CA CYS A 45 -7.72 2.36 11.43
C CYS A 45 -7.56 3.57 12.37
N PRO A 46 -6.64 3.55 13.35
CA PRO A 46 -6.49 4.66 14.30
C PRO A 46 -5.90 5.94 13.68
N VAL A 47 -5.42 5.88 12.43
CA VAL A 47 -4.84 7.04 11.73
C VAL A 47 -5.85 7.65 10.76
N CYS A 48 -6.41 6.83 9.84
CA CYS A 48 -7.31 7.31 8.78
C CYS A 48 -8.78 6.91 8.95
N HIS A 49 -9.13 6.18 10.02
CA HIS A 49 -10.49 5.75 10.35
C HIS A 49 -11.19 4.82 9.33
N GLN A 50 -10.49 4.40 8.27
CA GLN A 50 -11.00 3.38 7.35
C GLN A 50 -11.25 2.06 8.10
N ILE A 51 -12.39 1.42 7.86
CA ILE A 51 -12.71 0.12 8.46
C ILE A 51 -11.85 -0.97 7.83
N LEU A 52 -11.05 -1.66 8.64
CA LEU A 52 -10.12 -2.70 8.21
C LEU A 52 -10.41 -4.03 8.92
N ARG A 53 -9.88 -5.13 8.35
CA ARG A 53 -9.91 -6.47 8.94
C ARG A 53 -8.49 -6.89 9.34
N LYS A 54 -8.36 -7.65 10.42
CA LYS A 54 -7.07 -8.20 10.90
C LYS A 54 -6.29 -8.91 9.78
N MET A 55 -6.97 -9.75 8.98
CA MET A 55 -6.35 -10.52 7.89
C MET A 55 -5.83 -9.66 6.72
N ALA A 56 -6.20 -8.38 6.65
CA ALA A 56 -5.74 -7.47 5.60
C ALA A 56 -4.38 -6.83 5.91
N PHE A 57 -3.83 -7.05 7.10
CA PHE A 57 -2.49 -6.59 7.47
C PHE A 57 -1.45 -7.63 7.05
N ALA A 58 -0.39 -7.16 6.39
CA ALA A 58 0.71 -8.00 5.93
C ALA A 58 2.06 -7.33 6.24
N GLU A 59 3.16 -8.07 6.11
CA GLU A 59 4.48 -7.44 6.16
C GLU A 59 4.70 -6.57 4.92
N PRO A 60 5.23 -5.34 5.09
CA PRO A 60 5.58 -4.52 3.95
C PRO A 60 6.68 -5.20 3.14
N THR A 61 6.58 -5.08 1.81
CA THR A 61 7.60 -5.65 0.90
C THR A 61 8.75 -4.68 0.70
N PHE A 62 8.48 -3.37 0.80
CA PHE A 62 9.45 -2.30 0.63
C PHE A 62 9.58 -1.50 1.93
N GLU A 63 10.75 -0.93 2.18
CA GLU A 63 10.96 -0.03 3.33
C GLU A 63 10.17 1.29 3.18
N ASP A 64 10.04 1.77 1.94
CA ASP A 64 9.25 2.95 1.62
C ASP A 64 7.81 2.57 1.26
N LEU A 65 6.86 2.99 2.10
CA LEU A 65 5.43 2.76 1.88
C LEU A 65 4.89 3.53 0.67
N GLY A 66 5.56 4.61 0.25
CA GLY A 66 5.26 5.32 -0.99
C GLY A 66 5.48 4.41 -2.21
N VAL A 67 6.61 3.70 -2.25
CA VAL A 67 6.92 2.71 -3.29
C VAL A 67 5.90 1.56 -3.25
N GLU A 68 5.53 1.08 -2.06
CA GLU A 68 4.53 0.02 -1.95
C GLU A 68 3.15 0.47 -2.49
N LYS A 69 2.75 1.71 -2.20
CA LYS A 69 1.52 2.32 -2.75
C LYS A 69 1.58 2.47 -4.26
N GLU A 70 2.70 2.92 -4.78
CA GLU A 70 2.94 3.07 -6.22
C GLU A 70 2.88 1.74 -6.95
N VAL A 71 3.57 0.71 -6.46
CA VAL A 71 3.56 -0.64 -7.05
C VAL A 71 2.16 -1.24 -7.02
N ARG A 72 1.42 -1.09 -5.92
CA ARG A 72 0.04 -1.58 -5.83
C ARG A 72 -0.89 -0.85 -6.81
N THR A 73 -0.70 0.46 -6.97
CA THR A 73 -1.49 1.28 -7.89
C THR A 73 -1.20 0.91 -9.34
N ARG A 74 0.08 0.77 -9.73
CA ARG A 74 0.47 0.30 -11.06
C ARG A 74 -0.08 -1.07 -11.39
N LYS A 75 -0.04 -2.03 -10.45
CA LYS A 75 -0.65 -3.37 -10.65
C LYS A 75 -2.14 -3.27 -10.95
N ARG A 76 -2.88 -2.48 -10.17
CA ARG A 76 -4.33 -2.27 -10.38
C ARG A 76 -4.62 -1.59 -11.72
N LEU A 77 -3.84 -0.59 -12.09
CA LEU A 77 -4.01 0.10 -13.36
C LEU A 77 -3.68 -0.84 -14.54
N ALA A 78 -2.62 -1.63 -14.46
CA ALA A 78 -2.25 -2.60 -15.50
C ALA A 78 -3.33 -3.69 -15.72
N GLU A 79 -4.14 -4.04 -14.72
CA GLU A 79 -5.29 -4.93 -14.88
C GLU A 79 -6.42 -4.31 -15.74
N THR A 80 -6.56 -2.98 -15.70
CA THR A 80 -7.61 -2.24 -16.43
C THR A 80 -7.10 -1.71 -17.77
N PHE A 81 -5.87 -1.20 -17.80
CA PHE A 81 -5.18 -0.59 -18.93
C PHE A 81 -4.17 -1.58 -19.53
N ASN A 82 -4.68 -2.67 -20.09
CA ASN A 82 -3.90 -3.83 -20.53
C ASN A 82 -3.66 -3.93 -22.04
N LYS A 83 -3.82 -2.83 -22.79
CA LYS A 83 -3.51 -2.80 -24.25
C LYS A 83 -2.03 -3.09 -24.50
N ARG A 84 -1.77 -3.82 -25.59
CA ARG A 84 -0.44 -4.30 -25.99
C ARG A 84 0.01 -3.62 -27.28
N PRO A 85 1.30 -3.70 -27.68
CA PRO A 85 1.79 -3.09 -28.91
C PRO A 85 0.99 -3.48 -30.16
N GLU A 86 0.49 -4.72 -30.21
CA GLU A 86 -0.36 -5.24 -31.29
C GLU A 86 -1.73 -4.54 -31.43
N ASP A 87 -2.17 -3.79 -30.43
CA ASP A 87 -3.43 -3.03 -30.44
C ASP A 87 -3.28 -1.64 -31.09
N PHE A 88 -2.08 -1.26 -31.54
CA PHE A 88 -1.77 0.07 -32.07
C PHE A 88 -1.19 0.02 -33.49
N ALA A 89 -1.38 1.09 -34.27
CA ALA A 89 -0.88 1.15 -35.64
C ALA A 89 0.61 1.49 -35.69
N THR A 90 1.12 2.21 -34.69
CA THR A 90 2.53 2.62 -34.62
C THR A 90 3.12 2.46 -33.22
N LEU A 91 4.45 2.29 -33.15
CA LEU A 91 5.18 2.28 -31.88
C LEU A 91 5.01 3.59 -31.10
N ARG A 92 4.83 4.71 -31.79
CA ARG A 92 4.63 6.02 -31.15
C ARG A 92 3.32 6.05 -30.38
N GLU A 93 2.21 5.63 -30.99
CA GLU A 93 0.90 5.59 -30.32
C GLU A 93 0.91 4.67 -29.09
N TYR A 94 1.62 3.54 -29.17
CA TYR A 94 1.80 2.65 -28.02
C TYR A 94 2.59 3.32 -26.89
N ASN A 95 3.69 4.02 -27.21
CA ASN A 95 4.48 4.74 -26.21
C ASN A 95 3.71 5.92 -25.60
N ASP A 96 2.94 6.66 -26.41
CA ASP A 96 2.07 7.73 -25.94
C ASP A 96 1.02 7.18 -24.96
N TYR A 97 0.40 6.03 -25.27
CA TYR A 97 -0.49 5.32 -24.35
C TYR A 97 0.18 4.88 -23.04
N LEU A 98 1.43 4.38 -23.09
CA LEU A 98 2.16 4.01 -21.88
C LEU A 98 2.44 5.22 -20.99
N GLU A 99 2.77 6.37 -21.56
CA GLU A 99 2.97 7.61 -20.79
C GLU A 99 1.66 8.09 -20.17
N ASP A 100 0.54 8.05 -20.90
CA ASP A 100 -0.79 8.40 -20.36
C ASP A 100 -1.14 7.51 -19.13
N VAL A 101 -0.89 6.20 -19.21
CA VAL A 101 -1.13 5.27 -18.09
C VAL A 101 -0.21 5.58 -16.90
N GLU A 102 1.02 5.99 -17.16
CA GLU A 102 1.97 6.38 -16.12
C GLU A 102 1.60 7.72 -15.47
N GLU A 103 1.09 8.70 -16.24
CA GLU A 103 0.53 9.95 -15.71
C GLU A 103 -0.66 9.67 -14.78
N LEU A 104 -1.61 8.83 -15.21
CA LEU A 104 -2.72 8.38 -14.35
C LEU A 104 -2.23 7.68 -13.08
N SER A 105 -1.16 6.89 -13.18
CA SER A 105 -0.54 6.23 -12.02
C SER A 105 0.01 7.24 -11.03
N LYS A 106 0.71 8.27 -11.50
CA LYS A 106 1.27 9.34 -10.67
C LYS A 106 0.19 10.14 -9.96
N GLU A 107 -0.90 10.47 -10.64
CA GLU A 107 -2.04 11.18 -10.05
C GLU A 107 -2.74 10.35 -8.96
N ALA A 108 -2.96 9.05 -9.22
CA ALA A 108 -3.64 8.16 -8.29
C ALA A 108 -2.86 7.90 -7.00
N VAL A 109 -1.53 7.97 -7.03
CA VAL A 109 -0.68 7.80 -5.83
C VAL A 109 -0.75 9.00 -4.88
N GLN A 110 -1.06 10.20 -5.38
CA GLN A 110 -1.10 11.44 -4.58
C GLN A 110 -2.39 11.63 -3.76
N GLN A 111 -3.43 10.83 -3.99
CA GLN A 111 -4.71 10.85 -3.26
C GLN A 111 -4.73 9.88 -2.08
#